data_AF-A0A133VB44-F1
#
_entry.id   AF-A0A133VB44-F1
#
_cell.length_a   1.000
_cell.length_b   1.000
_cell.length_c   1.000
_cell.angle_alpha   90.00
_cell.angle_beta   90.00
_cell.angle_gamma   90.00
#
_symmetry.space_group_name_H-M   'P 1'
#
loop_
_entity.id
_entity.type
_entity.pdbx_description
1 polymer ?
#
loop_
_entity_poly.entity_id
_entity_poly.type
_entity_poly.pdbx_seq_one_letter_code
_entity_poly.pdbx_strand_id
1 'polypeptide(L)'
;KYGVSLYVGIGIPIPILNENIAKTTGVGDEEISTSILDYGVPRRDRPTLDEVTYADLKSGEVELDDREVPVSPLSSIKRAKEISQVLKGWIEKGDFLLSQPVERLPRDRKFKPMKQPTKVSVAGGLMTRDVVTAKPDNLVESAAKIFAEKGFDHLPIVDEDNKLIGIVTSWDVAVAVGEGKKKLSDILTSKVVTAREDEPVDYVAQKLQKHRISGVPVIDSNKKLKGIITSEDISKLIGRGR
;
A
#
# COMPACT_ATOMS: atom_id res chain seq x y z
N LYS A 1 13.10 24.60 3.42
CA LYS A 1 13.01 25.32 2.13
C LYS A 1 12.61 24.31 1.07
N TYR A 2 11.36 24.35 0.60
CA TYR A 2 10.96 23.55 -0.57
C TYR A 2 11.76 24.06 -1.78
N GLY A 3 12.45 23.14 -2.46
CA GLY A 3 13.21 23.47 -3.66
C GLY A 3 12.29 23.82 -4.84
N VAL A 4 12.85 24.45 -5.86
CA VAL A 4 12.14 24.70 -7.11
C VAL A 4 11.83 23.35 -7.77
N SER A 5 10.56 23.10 -8.09
CA SER A 5 10.17 21.92 -8.88
C SER A 5 10.07 22.33 -10.35
N LEU A 6 10.80 21.64 -11.22
CA LEU A 6 10.77 21.84 -12.67
C LEU A 6 10.08 20.65 -13.33
N TYR A 7 9.06 20.92 -14.13
CA TYR A 7 8.44 19.94 -15.02
C TYR A 7 8.98 20.16 -16.43
N VAL A 8 9.66 19.15 -16.99
CA VAL A 8 10.20 19.18 -18.36
C VAL A 8 9.41 18.18 -19.21
N GLY A 9 8.75 18.67 -20.26
CA GLY A 9 8.18 17.82 -21.30
C GLY A 9 9.24 17.53 -22.36
N ILE A 10 9.47 16.26 -22.67
CA ILE A 10 10.44 15.82 -23.68
C ILE A 10 9.69 15.06 -24.76
N GLY A 11 9.81 15.49 -26.02
CA GLY A 11 9.36 14.74 -27.18
C GLY A 11 10.50 13.87 -27.70
N ILE A 12 10.34 12.55 -27.64
CA ILE A 12 11.36 11.59 -28.10
C ILE A 12 10.78 10.82 -29.29
N PRO A 13 11.33 10.96 -30.51
CA PRO A 13 10.94 10.10 -31.61
C PRO A 13 11.47 8.68 -31.36
N ILE A 14 10.57 7.70 -31.34
CA ILE A 14 10.93 6.29 -31.25
C ILE A 14 10.99 5.74 -32.69
N PRO A 15 12.17 5.41 -33.22
CA PRO A 15 12.26 4.86 -34.57
C PRO A 15 11.62 3.47 -34.61
N ILE A 16 10.75 3.24 -35.59
CA ILE A 16 10.14 1.92 -35.83
C ILE A 16 11.11 1.11 -36.69
N LEU A 17 11.91 0.26 -36.04
CA LEU A 17 13.00 -0.47 -36.68
C LEU A 17 12.62 -1.88 -37.14
N ASN A 18 11.51 -2.42 -36.63
CA ASN A 18 11.02 -3.76 -36.95
C ASN A 18 9.52 -3.91 -36.63
N GLU A 19 8.95 -5.03 -37.07
CA GLU A 19 7.53 -5.36 -36.89
C GLU A 19 7.12 -5.46 -35.42
N ASN A 20 7.98 -6.01 -34.55
CA ASN A 20 7.68 -6.09 -33.12
C ASN A 20 7.54 -4.71 -32.47
N ILE A 21 8.42 -3.76 -32.80
CA ILE A 21 8.32 -2.37 -32.31
C ILE A 21 7.05 -1.72 -32.87
N ALA A 22 6.74 -1.93 -34.16
CA ALA A 22 5.51 -1.40 -34.75
C ALA A 22 4.26 -1.90 -34.02
N LYS A 23 4.20 -3.21 -33.73
CA LYS A 23 3.11 -3.84 -32.98
C LYS A 23 2.99 -3.28 -31.57
N THR A 24 4.09 -3.15 -30.83
CA THR A 24 4.08 -2.67 -29.44
C THR A 24 3.81 -1.17 -29.32
N THR A 25 4.16 -0.37 -30.33
CA THR A 25 3.92 1.09 -30.33
C THR A 25 2.57 1.49 -30.93
N GLY A 26 1.90 0.58 -31.63
CA GLY A 26 0.59 0.80 -32.25
C GLY A 26 -0.61 0.45 -31.35
N VAL A 27 -0.38 0.10 -30.09
CA VAL A 27 -1.45 -0.25 -29.13
C VAL A 27 -2.32 0.96 -28.78
N GLY A 28 -3.63 0.72 -28.63
CA GLY A 28 -4.60 1.73 -28.21
C GLY A 28 -4.47 2.11 -26.74
N ASP A 29 -5.11 3.21 -26.34
CA ASP A 29 -5.12 3.65 -24.93
C ASP A 29 -5.86 2.64 -24.02
N GLU A 30 -6.81 1.91 -24.59
CA GLU A 30 -7.58 0.82 -23.99
C GLU A 30 -6.75 -0.46 -23.74
N GLU A 31 -5.62 -0.61 -24.43
CA GLU A 31 -4.72 -1.77 -24.29
C GLU A 31 -3.55 -1.49 -23.34
N ILE A 32 -3.37 -0.24 -22.90
CA ILE A 32 -2.29 0.17 -22.01
C ILE A 32 -2.84 0.26 -20.59
N SER A 33 -2.51 -0.73 -19.75
CA SER A 33 -2.88 -0.73 -18.32
C SER A 33 -1.80 -0.12 -17.42
N THR A 34 -2.23 0.44 -16.30
CA THR A 34 -1.36 0.94 -15.23
C THR A 34 -2.05 0.82 -13.87
N SER A 35 -1.25 0.77 -12.81
CA SER A 35 -1.73 0.71 -11.43
C SER A 35 -1.94 2.11 -10.85
N ILE A 36 -3.06 2.33 -10.15
CA ILE A 36 -3.27 3.51 -9.29
C ILE A 36 -2.52 3.27 -7.99
N LEU A 37 -1.59 4.17 -7.67
CA LEU A 37 -0.73 4.04 -6.48
C LEU A 37 -1.17 4.99 -5.37
N ASP A 38 -1.15 4.53 -4.13
CA ASP A 38 -1.37 5.38 -2.96
C ASP A 38 -0.08 6.12 -2.57
N TYR A 39 -0.02 7.41 -2.88
CA TYR A 39 1.09 8.29 -2.51
C TYR A 39 1.06 8.75 -1.04
N GLY A 40 -0.02 8.48 -0.31
CA GLY A 40 -0.13 8.71 1.14
C GLY A 40 0.78 7.80 1.95
N VAL A 41 1.28 6.71 1.36
CA VAL A 41 2.21 5.78 2.01
C VAL A 41 3.66 6.18 1.74
N PRO A 42 4.45 6.60 2.75
CA PRO A 42 5.81 7.09 2.58
C PRO A 42 6.83 5.94 2.39
N ARG A 43 6.63 5.13 1.35
CA ARG A 43 7.49 4.01 0.98
C ARG A 43 7.84 4.01 -0.51
N ARG A 44 8.87 3.25 -0.85
CA ARG A 44 9.33 3.05 -2.23
C ARG A 44 8.45 2.08 -3.02
N ASP A 45 7.92 1.08 -2.32
CA ASP A 45 6.90 0.14 -2.82
C ASP A 45 5.54 0.63 -2.30
N ARG A 46 4.76 1.23 -3.20
CA ARG A 46 3.46 1.84 -2.88
C ARG A 46 2.36 0.82 -3.14
N PRO A 47 1.38 0.68 -2.24
CA PRO A 47 0.27 -0.23 -2.49
C PRO A 47 -0.51 0.23 -3.73
N THR A 48 -0.86 -0.75 -4.56
CA THR A 48 -1.76 -0.57 -5.71
C THR A 48 -3.19 -0.58 -5.21
N LEU A 49 -3.93 0.48 -5.53
CA LEU A 49 -5.35 0.61 -5.20
C LEU A 49 -6.22 -0.09 -6.24
N ASP A 50 -5.89 0.09 -7.51
CA ASP A 50 -6.62 -0.51 -8.63
C ASP A 50 -5.75 -0.59 -9.90
N GLU A 51 -6.20 -1.34 -10.91
CA GLU A 51 -5.66 -1.32 -12.28
C GLU A 51 -6.64 -0.63 -13.23
N VAL A 52 -6.13 0.32 -14.01
CA VAL A 52 -6.91 1.11 -14.98
C VAL A 52 -6.19 1.19 -16.32
N THR A 53 -6.94 1.46 -17.38
CA THR A 53 -6.37 1.73 -18.69
C THR A 53 -6.05 3.22 -18.87
N TYR A 54 -5.20 3.53 -19.86
CA TYR A 54 -4.98 4.93 -20.25
C TYR A 54 -6.24 5.56 -20.86
N ALA A 55 -7.15 4.78 -21.42
CA ALA A 55 -8.44 5.26 -21.88
C ALA A 55 -9.29 5.76 -20.70
N ASP A 56 -9.36 4.99 -19.61
CA ASP A 56 -10.05 5.39 -18.37
C ASP A 56 -9.44 6.68 -17.81
N LEU A 57 -8.11 6.75 -17.71
CA LEU A 57 -7.42 7.94 -17.22
C LEU A 57 -7.64 9.19 -18.09
N LYS A 58 -7.81 9.00 -19.40
CA LYS A 58 -8.08 10.09 -20.36
C LYS A 58 -9.55 10.51 -20.39
N SER A 59 -10.47 9.69 -19.88
CA SER A 59 -11.88 10.06 -19.74
C SER A 59 -12.07 11.24 -18.79
N GLY A 60 -11.17 11.38 -17.81
CA GLY A 60 -11.18 12.43 -16.79
C GLY A 60 -11.70 11.98 -15.44
N GLU A 61 -12.26 10.76 -15.34
CA GLU A 61 -12.77 10.19 -14.09
C GLU A 61 -12.45 8.68 -14.03
N VAL A 62 -12.23 8.14 -12.83
CA VAL A 62 -12.06 6.70 -12.59
C VAL A 62 -12.86 6.30 -11.36
N GLU A 63 -13.33 5.05 -11.31
CA GLU A 63 -14.00 4.50 -10.13
C GLU A 63 -12.96 3.89 -9.18
N LEU A 64 -13.02 4.26 -7.90
CA LEU A 64 -12.16 3.76 -6.83
C LEU A 64 -12.98 3.54 -5.56
N ASP A 65 -12.99 2.32 -5.01
CA ASP A 65 -13.77 1.95 -3.81
C ASP A 65 -15.26 2.39 -3.90
N ASP A 66 -15.92 2.10 -5.03
CA ASP A 66 -17.31 2.48 -5.35
C ASP A 66 -17.56 4.01 -5.39
N ARG A 67 -16.53 4.80 -5.72
CA ARG A 67 -16.62 6.27 -5.86
C ARG A 67 -15.98 6.74 -7.15
N GLU A 68 -16.66 7.66 -7.84
CA GLU A 68 -16.07 8.39 -8.97
C GLU A 68 -15.05 9.41 -8.47
N VAL A 69 -13.82 9.33 -8.98
CA VAL A 69 -12.70 10.19 -8.64
C VAL A 69 -12.21 10.91 -9.89
N PRO A 70 -12.16 12.25 -9.91
CA PRO A 70 -11.64 12.99 -11.04
C PRO A 70 -10.12 12.80 -11.16
N VAL A 71 -9.66 12.57 -12.38
CA VAL A 71 -8.25 12.41 -12.73
C VAL A 71 -7.83 13.45 -13.75
N SER A 72 -6.56 13.84 -13.69
CA SER A 72 -5.98 14.74 -14.67
C SER A 72 -4.53 14.39 -14.94
N PRO A 73 -4.06 14.51 -16.20
CA PRO A 73 -2.69 14.24 -16.54
C PRO A 73 -1.78 15.32 -15.93
N LEU A 74 -0.60 14.92 -15.44
CA LEU A 74 0.42 15.85 -14.96
C LEU A 74 0.98 16.75 -16.08
N SER A 75 0.83 16.34 -17.33
CA SER A 75 1.30 17.07 -18.51
C SER A 75 0.15 17.45 -19.43
N SER A 76 0.31 18.55 -20.16
CA SER A 76 -0.70 18.98 -21.13
C SER A 76 -0.65 18.10 -22.37
N ILE A 77 -1.66 17.24 -22.55
CA ILE A 77 -1.82 16.38 -23.74
C ILE A 77 -1.88 17.24 -25.01
N LYS A 78 -2.54 18.41 -24.94
CA LYS A 78 -2.57 19.37 -26.06
C LYS A 78 -1.16 19.80 -26.47
N ARG A 79 -0.33 20.23 -25.52
CA ARG A 79 1.07 20.62 -25.78
C ARG A 79 1.88 19.44 -26.31
N ALA A 80 1.70 18.24 -25.76
CA ALA A 80 2.37 17.04 -26.26
C ALA A 80 2.02 16.77 -27.73
N LYS A 81 0.75 16.93 -28.12
CA LYS A 81 0.30 16.80 -29.51
C LYS A 81 0.90 17.89 -30.41
N GLU A 82 0.93 19.14 -29.96
CA GLU A 82 1.58 20.25 -30.68
C GLU A 82 3.07 19.94 -30.94
N ILE A 83 3.81 19.51 -29.91
CA ILE A 83 5.23 19.12 -30.01
C ILE A 83 5.39 17.97 -31.00
N SER A 84 4.54 16.95 -30.93
CA SER A 84 4.55 15.81 -31.85
C SER A 84 4.38 16.22 -33.31
N GLN A 85 3.45 17.16 -33.60
CA GLN A 85 3.25 17.67 -34.96
C GLN A 85 4.45 18.50 -35.46
N VAL A 86 5.06 19.31 -34.60
CA VAL A 86 6.27 20.06 -34.95
C VAL A 86 7.43 19.11 -35.29
N LEU A 87 7.65 18.11 -34.43
CA LEU A 87 8.69 17.11 -34.64
C LEU A 87 8.46 16.30 -35.92
N LYS A 88 7.21 15.88 -36.18
CA LYS A 88 6.81 15.23 -37.43
C LYS A 88 7.17 16.10 -38.64
N GLY A 89 6.84 17.39 -38.60
CA GLY A 89 7.17 18.33 -39.67
C GLY A 89 8.67 18.47 -39.92
N TRP A 90 9.50 18.48 -38.87
CA TRP A 90 10.96 18.51 -39.04
C TRP A 90 11.50 17.21 -39.65
N ILE A 91 10.95 16.06 -39.28
CA ILE A 91 11.32 14.76 -39.84
C ILE A 91 10.95 14.70 -41.33
N GLU A 92 9.72 15.10 -41.69
CA GLU A 92 9.26 15.11 -43.09
C GLU A 92 10.07 16.05 -43.99
N LYS A 93 10.58 17.15 -43.45
CA LYS A 93 11.46 18.09 -44.17
C LYS A 93 12.92 17.64 -44.25
N GLY A 94 13.32 16.64 -43.47
CA GLY A 94 14.72 16.24 -43.34
C GLY A 94 15.57 17.15 -42.44
N ASP A 95 14.94 18.06 -41.68
CA ASP A 95 15.61 18.97 -40.74
C ASP A 95 16.00 18.27 -39.43
N PHE A 96 15.36 17.12 -39.14
CA PHE A 96 15.62 16.32 -37.95
C PHE A 96 16.48 15.10 -38.28
N LEU A 97 17.81 15.24 -38.11
CA LEU A 97 18.77 14.20 -38.41
C LEU A 97 19.03 13.29 -37.20
N LEU A 98 19.23 12.00 -37.46
CA LEU A 98 19.69 11.07 -36.43
C LEU A 98 21.11 11.45 -36.00
N SER A 99 21.29 11.77 -34.72
CA SER A 99 22.61 12.02 -34.13
C SER A 99 23.23 10.73 -33.61
N GLN A 100 24.57 10.70 -33.55
CA GLN A 100 25.27 9.67 -32.79
C GLN A 100 24.90 9.80 -31.30
N PRO A 101 24.74 8.67 -30.56
CA PRO A 101 24.49 8.72 -29.13
C PRO A 101 25.55 9.56 -28.41
N VAL A 102 25.12 10.59 -27.67
CA VAL A 102 26.04 11.49 -26.94
C VAL A 102 26.74 10.72 -25.81
N GLU A 103 26.00 9.88 -25.09
CA GLU A 103 26.51 9.05 -24.01
C GLU A 103 25.60 7.82 -23.83
N ARG A 104 26.17 6.67 -23.45
CA ARG A 104 25.36 5.50 -23.07
C ARG A 104 24.89 5.64 -21.63
N LEU A 105 23.63 5.29 -21.37
CA LEU A 105 23.13 5.25 -19.99
C LEU A 105 23.99 4.28 -19.14
N PRO A 106 24.45 4.70 -17.96
CA PRO A 106 25.30 3.87 -17.10
C PRO A 106 24.52 2.63 -16.64
N ARG A 107 25.10 1.44 -16.84
CA ARG A 107 24.48 0.14 -16.49
C ARG A 107 24.76 -0.30 -15.05
N ASP A 108 25.70 0.38 -14.39
CA ASP A 108 26.32 0.05 -13.11
C ASP A 108 26.07 1.13 -12.04
N ARG A 109 25.13 2.06 -12.30
CA ARG A 109 24.83 3.16 -11.38
C ARG A 109 24.09 2.65 -10.15
N LYS A 110 24.75 2.66 -8.99
CA LYS A 110 24.08 2.51 -7.69
C LYS A 110 23.25 3.77 -7.40
N PHE A 111 21.94 3.67 -7.52
CA PHE A 111 21.03 4.71 -7.07
C PHE A 111 21.19 4.92 -5.57
N LYS A 112 21.74 6.07 -5.17
CA LYS A 112 21.74 6.50 -3.77
C LYS A 112 20.34 7.08 -3.49
N PRO A 113 19.49 6.42 -2.70
CA PRO A 113 18.19 6.99 -2.36
C PRO A 113 18.38 8.32 -1.63
N MET A 114 17.39 9.19 -1.74
CA MET A 114 17.35 10.44 -0.98
C MET A 114 17.55 10.10 0.51
N LYS A 115 18.50 10.76 1.17
CA LYS A 115 18.71 10.58 2.61
C LYS A 115 17.44 11.04 3.32
N GLN A 116 16.72 10.12 3.93
CA GLN A 116 15.54 10.44 4.73
C GLN A 116 16.03 10.96 6.09
N PRO A 117 15.82 12.26 6.41
CA PRO A 117 16.42 12.87 7.59
C PRO A 117 15.76 12.43 8.90
N THR A 118 14.54 11.88 8.84
CA THR A 118 13.77 11.43 10.00
C THR A 118 13.66 9.91 10.00
N LYS A 119 14.03 9.27 11.10
CA LYS A 119 13.73 7.84 11.32
C LYS A 119 12.21 7.69 11.43
N VAL A 120 11.60 7.04 10.44
CA VAL A 120 10.18 6.65 10.53
C VAL A 120 10.11 5.46 11.47
N SER A 121 9.31 5.56 12.53
CA SER A 121 9.00 4.43 13.38
C SER A 121 8.09 3.48 12.63
N VAL A 122 8.50 2.22 12.51
CA VAL A 122 7.73 1.16 11.87
C VAL A 122 7.14 0.23 12.92
N ALA A 123 6.08 -0.48 12.54
CA ALA A 123 5.31 -1.39 13.35
C ALA A 123 6.17 -2.40 14.08
N GLY A 124 7.15 -3.02 13.41
CA GLY A 124 8.06 -4.00 13.99
C GLY A 124 8.96 -3.44 15.11
N GLY A 125 9.14 -2.12 15.17
CA GLY A 125 9.84 -1.41 16.24
C GLY A 125 8.94 -0.98 17.41
N LEU A 126 7.62 -1.07 17.26
CA LEU A 126 6.63 -0.70 18.28
C LEU A 126 5.86 -1.91 18.84
N MET A 127 5.67 -2.95 18.02
CA MET A 127 4.79 -4.08 18.33
C MET A 127 5.25 -4.88 19.55
N THR A 128 4.28 -5.43 20.27
CA THR A 128 4.52 -6.44 21.29
C THR A 128 4.69 -7.79 20.61
N ARG A 129 5.85 -8.44 20.83
CA ARG A 129 6.21 -9.73 20.20
C ARG A 129 5.70 -10.95 20.97
N ASP A 130 5.59 -10.84 22.29
CA ASP A 130 5.04 -11.91 23.12
C ASP A 130 3.52 -11.85 23.09
N VAL A 131 2.96 -12.41 22.02
CA VAL A 131 1.51 -12.39 21.77
C VAL A 131 0.89 -13.67 22.30
N VAL A 132 -0.03 -13.52 23.24
CA VAL A 132 -0.90 -14.62 23.64
C VAL A 132 -1.86 -14.90 22.50
N THR A 133 -1.91 -16.16 22.07
CA THR A 133 -2.78 -16.61 20.97
C THR A 133 -3.67 -17.75 21.44
N ALA A 134 -4.75 -17.98 20.70
CA ALA A 134 -5.62 -19.13 20.91
C ALA A 134 -5.92 -19.84 19.58
N LYS A 135 -6.48 -21.04 19.69
CA LYS A 135 -6.94 -21.88 18.59
C LYS A 135 -8.46 -21.72 18.42
N PRO A 136 -9.00 -21.92 17.21
CA PRO A 136 -10.44 -21.74 16.97
C PRO A 136 -11.31 -22.69 17.79
N ASP A 137 -10.79 -23.88 18.14
CA ASP A 137 -11.49 -24.88 18.96
C ASP A 137 -11.39 -24.63 20.47
N ASN A 138 -10.65 -23.61 20.92
CA ASN A 138 -10.61 -23.26 22.35
C ASN A 138 -11.99 -22.75 22.82
N LEU A 139 -12.23 -22.88 24.12
CA LEU A 139 -13.49 -22.47 24.74
C LEU A 139 -13.52 -20.97 25.03
N VAL A 140 -14.70 -20.37 24.92
CA VAL A 140 -14.96 -18.97 25.31
C VAL A 140 -14.58 -18.72 26.77
N GLU A 141 -14.88 -19.66 27.67
CA GLU A 141 -14.50 -19.59 29.09
C GLU A 141 -12.97 -19.49 29.30
N SER A 142 -12.18 -20.17 28.46
CA SER A 142 -10.72 -20.10 28.53
C SER A 142 -10.23 -18.71 28.12
N ALA A 143 -10.80 -18.11 27.09
CA ALA A 143 -10.49 -16.73 26.69
C ALA A 143 -10.91 -15.72 27.77
N ALA A 144 -12.07 -15.91 28.41
CA ALA A 144 -12.52 -15.07 29.53
C ALA A 144 -11.53 -15.09 30.70
N LYS A 145 -11.01 -16.27 31.05
CA LYS A 145 -9.96 -16.39 32.08
C LYS A 145 -8.68 -15.68 31.68
N ILE A 146 -8.24 -15.84 30.43
CA ILE A 146 -7.04 -15.15 29.91
C ILE A 146 -7.20 -13.64 30.04
N PHE A 147 -8.34 -13.06 29.66
CA PHE A 147 -8.59 -11.62 29.79
C PHE A 147 -8.74 -11.16 31.24
N ALA A 148 -9.26 -11.99 32.14
CA ALA A 148 -9.35 -11.66 33.56
C ALA A 148 -7.98 -11.66 34.25
N GLU A 149 -7.10 -12.58 33.87
CA GLU A 149 -5.76 -12.71 34.45
C GLU A 149 -4.73 -11.78 33.80
N LYS A 150 -4.91 -11.47 32.51
CA LYS A 150 -3.98 -10.68 31.71
C LYS A 150 -4.63 -9.38 31.27
N GLY A 151 -4.01 -8.25 31.59
CA GLY A 151 -4.51 -6.91 31.26
C GLY A 151 -4.39 -6.53 29.79
N PHE A 152 -4.90 -7.36 28.87
CA PHE A 152 -5.05 -7.04 27.46
C PHE A 152 -6.45 -7.45 26.99
N ASP A 153 -6.94 -6.81 25.92
CA ASP A 153 -8.31 -7.02 25.44
C ASP A 153 -8.41 -7.75 24.08
N HIS A 154 -7.27 -8.16 23.52
CA HIS A 154 -7.18 -8.63 22.14
C HIS A 154 -6.51 -9.99 22.11
N LEU A 155 -7.19 -10.99 21.54
CA LEU A 155 -6.72 -12.37 21.45
C LEU A 155 -6.70 -12.82 19.99
N PRO A 156 -5.54 -12.77 19.32
CA PRO A 156 -5.39 -13.33 17.98
C PRO A 156 -5.59 -14.84 17.98
N ILE A 157 -6.38 -15.32 17.00
CA ILE A 157 -6.64 -16.72 16.77
C ILE A 157 -5.76 -17.19 15.60
N VAL A 158 -4.99 -18.25 15.82
CA VAL A 158 -4.03 -18.79 14.84
C VAL A 158 -4.28 -20.26 14.54
N ASP A 159 -3.81 -20.72 13.37
CA ASP A 159 -3.81 -22.14 13.00
C ASP A 159 -2.56 -22.88 13.57
N GLU A 160 -2.35 -24.13 13.15
CA GLU A 160 -1.19 -24.95 13.53
C GLU A 160 0.16 -24.40 13.02
N ASP A 161 0.15 -23.63 11.92
CA ASP A 161 1.34 -23.01 11.33
C ASP A 161 1.66 -21.62 11.89
N ASN A 162 0.92 -21.18 12.92
CA ASN A 162 0.94 -19.82 13.47
C ASN A 162 0.49 -18.74 12.46
N LYS A 163 -0.38 -19.09 11.50
CA LYS A 163 -1.04 -18.13 10.61
C LYS A 163 -2.26 -17.56 11.30
N LEU A 164 -2.43 -16.25 11.17
CA LEU A 164 -3.59 -15.55 11.72
C LEU A 164 -4.86 -15.93 10.95
N ILE A 165 -5.86 -16.46 11.65
CA ILE A 165 -7.17 -16.80 11.08
C ILE A 165 -8.31 -15.92 11.60
N GLY A 166 -8.12 -15.26 12.74
CA GLY A 166 -9.14 -14.41 13.33
C GLY A 166 -8.63 -13.60 14.52
N ILE A 167 -9.50 -12.76 15.07
CA ILE A 167 -9.28 -12.08 16.34
C ILE A 167 -10.56 -12.14 17.17
N VAL A 168 -10.40 -12.25 18.48
CA VAL A 168 -11.46 -12.19 19.48
C VAL A 168 -11.08 -11.13 20.49
N THR A 169 -12.03 -10.28 20.88
CA THR A 169 -11.83 -9.26 21.91
C THR A 169 -12.55 -9.62 23.22
N SER A 170 -12.21 -8.91 24.30
CA SER A 170 -12.91 -9.04 25.58
C SER A 170 -14.42 -8.74 25.46
N TRP A 171 -14.79 -7.82 24.57
CA TRP A 171 -16.18 -7.53 24.22
C TRP A 171 -16.89 -8.72 23.56
N ASP A 172 -16.25 -9.34 22.57
CA ASP A 172 -16.83 -10.52 21.87
C ASP A 172 -17.08 -11.66 22.85
N VAL A 173 -16.14 -11.89 23.79
CA VAL A 173 -16.28 -12.90 24.85
C VAL A 173 -17.43 -12.55 25.80
N ALA A 174 -17.58 -11.29 26.21
CA ALA A 174 -18.67 -10.87 27.09
C ALA A 174 -20.05 -11.12 26.46
N VAL A 175 -20.21 -10.79 25.17
CA VAL A 175 -21.44 -11.07 24.40
C VAL A 175 -21.66 -12.58 24.28
N ALA A 176 -20.61 -13.34 23.96
CA ALA A 176 -20.68 -14.80 23.78
C ALA A 176 -21.15 -15.55 25.03
N VAL A 177 -20.68 -15.13 26.21
CA VAL A 177 -21.10 -15.70 27.49
C VAL A 177 -22.60 -15.46 27.73
N GLY A 178 -23.11 -14.28 27.39
CA GLY A 178 -24.53 -13.96 27.47
C GLY A 178 -25.40 -14.79 26.51
N GLU A 179 -24.87 -15.13 25.33
CA GLU A 179 -25.55 -15.93 24.30
C GLU A 179 -25.38 -17.45 24.49
N GLY A 180 -24.56 -17.90 25.44
CA GLY A 180 -24.29 -19.32 25.67
C GLY A 180 -23.42 -19.98 24.59
N LYS A 181 -22.65 -19.21 23.83
CA LYS A 181 -21.69 -19.73 22.84
C LYS A 181 -20.50 -20.39 23.53
N LYS A 182 -20.01 -21.50 22.98
CA LYS A 182 -18.99 -22.33 23.64
C LYS A 182 -17.61 -22.23 23.01
N LYS A 183 -17.50 -22.13 21.68
CA LYS A 183 -16.21 -22.13 20.98
C LYS A 183 -15.83 -20.74 20.49
N LEU A 184 -14.52 -20.48 20.41
CA LEU A 184 -14.00 -19.26 19.80
C LEU A 184 -14.32 -19.19 18.29
N SER A 185 -14.45 -20.33 17.62
CA SER A 185 -14.94 -20.43 16.23
C SER A 185 -16.26 -19.70 15.99
N ASP A 186 -17.12 -19.63 17.01
CA ASP A 186 -18.48 -19.12 16.88
C ASP A 186 -18.55 -17.59 17.02
N ILE A 187 -17.43 -16.96 17.41
CA ILE A 187 -17.33 -15.53 17.73
C ILE A 187 -16.13 -14.85 17.10
N LEU A 188 -15.24 -15.59 16.42
CA LEU A 188 -14.06 -15.02 15.81
C LEU A 188 -14.45 -14.07 14.68
N THR A 189 -13.78 -12.93 14.63
CA THR A 189 -13.85 -12.03 13.47
C THR A 189 -12.81 -12.49 12.44
N SER A 190 -13.25 -13.01 11.29
CA SER A 190 -12.35 -13.57 10.27
C SER A 190 -11.70 -12.49 9.40
N LYS A 191 -12.40 -11.38 9.13
CA LYS A 191 -11.87 -10.25 8.35
C LYS A 191 -11.05 -9.33 9.26
N VAL A 192 -9.88 -9.81 9.66
CA VAL A 192 -9.00 -9.08 10.58
C VAL A 192 -8.25 -7.97 9.84
N VAL A 193 -8.28 -6.76 10.39
CA VAL A 193 -7.41 -5.67 9.95
C VAL A 193 -6.01 -5.93 10.50
N THR A 194 -5.04 -6.09 9.61
CA THR A 194 -3.65 -6.42 9.97
C THR A 194 -2.66 -5.34 9.55
N ALA A 195 -1.48 -5.35 10.17
CA ALA A 195 -0.32 -4.56 9.79
C ALA A 195 0.87 -5.43 9.38
N ARG A 196 1.83 -4.89 8.63
CA ARG A 196 3.12 -5.55 8.34
C ARG A 196 4.23 -5.03 9.26
N GLU A 197 5.27 -5.82 9.50
CA GLU A 197 6.40 -5.40 10.39
C GLU A 197 7.09 -4.12 9.91
N ASP A 198 7.12 -3.87 8.61
CA ASP A 198 7.73 -2.68 8.04
C ASP A 198 6.79 -1.45 8.07
N GLU A 199 5.52 -1.60 8.50
CA GLU A 199 4.42 -0.60 8.34
C GLU A 199 4.65 0.66 9.17
N PRO A 200 4.61 1.87 8.59
CA PRO A 200 4.74 3.10 9.36
C PRO A 200 3.70 3.18 10.49
N VAL A 201 4.13 3.57 11.69
CA VAL A 201 3.26 3.61 12.89
C VAL A 201 2.07 4.56 12.72
N ASP A 202 2.24 5.66 11.99
CA ASP A 202 1.18 6.62 11.66
C ASP A 202 0.08 5.99 10.79
N TYR A 203 0.43 5.10 9.86
CA TYR A 203 -0.55 4.36 9.08
C TYR A 203 -1.26 3.28 9.91
N VAL A 204 -0.53 2.63 10.82
CA VAL A 204 -1.13 1.72 11.81
C VAL A 204 -2.14 2.48 12.69
N ALA A 205 -1.80 3.70 13.14
CA ALA A 205 -2.71 4.57 13.89
C ALA A 205 -3.96 4.95 13.07
N GLN A 206 -3.78 5.28 11.78
CA GLN A 206 -4.90 5.56 10.88
C GLN A 206 -5.80 4.34 10.67
N LYS A 207 -5.25 3.13 10.55
CA LYS A 207 -6.05 1.88 10.48
C LYS A 207 -6.91 1.70 11.71
N LEU A 208 -6.33 1.87 12.90
CA LEU A 208 -7.05 1.77 14.17
C LEU A 208 -8.23 2.77 14.21
N GLN A 209 -7.98 4.03 13.84
CA GLN A 209 -9.00 5.08 13.80
C GLN A 209 -10.07 4.81 12.74
N LYS A 210 -9.68 4.48 11.50
CA LYS A 210 -10.58 4.23 10.36
C LYS A 210 -11.53 3.09 10.65
N HIS A 211 -11.02 2.00 11.22
CA HIS A 211 -11.81 0.80 11.51
C HIS A 211 -12.43 0.83 12.92
N ARG A 212 -12.22 1.89 13.71
CA ARG A 212 -12.71 2.02 15.09
C ARG A 212 -12.35 0.82 15.98
N ILE A 213 -11.13 0.34 15.84
CA ILE A 213 -10.58 -0.80 16.58
C ILE A 213 -9.42 -0.34 17.46
N SER A 214 -9.16 -1.06 18.55
CA SER A 214 -8.14 -0.72 19.54
C SER A 214 -6.83 -1.51 19.40
N GLY A 215 -6.75 -2.44 18.45
CA GLY A 215 -5.53 -3.20 18.17
C GLY A 215 -5.54 -3.90 16.83
N VAL A 216 -4.35 -4.06 16.26
CA VAL A 216 -4.11 -4.74 14.99
C VAL A 216 -2.98 -5.79 15.13
N PRO A 217 -3.23 -7.03 14.70
CA PRO A 217 -2.17 -8.02 14.58
C PRO A 217 -1.16 -7.64 13.50
N VAL A 218 0.12 -7.85 13.78
CA VAL A 218 1.23 -7.66 12.85
C VAL A 218 1.62 -9.02 12.27
N ILE A 219 1.60 -9.14 10.94
CA ILE A 219 1.87 -10.38 10.22
C ILE A 219 3.03 -10.25 9.22
N ASP A 220 3.63 -11.37 8.85
CA ASP A 220 4.57 -11.44 7.72
C ASP A 220 3.86 -11.70 6.38
N SER A 221 4.65 -11.77 5.30
CA SER A 221 4.15 -12.05 3.95
C SER A 221 3.43 -13.40 3.80
N ASN A 222 3.66 -14.35 4.73
CA ASN A 222 3.03 -15.67 4.76
C ASN A 222 1.82 -15.73 5.73
N LYS A 223 1.31 -14.57 6.16
CA LYS A 223 0.25 -14.41 7.17
C LYS A 223 0.60 -14.96 8.55
N LYS A 224 1.88 -15.23 8.84
CA LYS A 224 2.26 -15.66 10.20
C LYS A 224 2.24 -14.48 11.15
N LEU A 225 1.67 -14.70 12.33
CA LEU A 225 1.62 -13.68 13.38
C LEU A 225 3.03 -13.40 13.92
N LYS A 226 3.39 -12.12 14.00
CA LYS A 226 4.69 -11.62 14.47
C LYS A 226 4.58 -10.74 15.70
N GLY A 227 3.44 -10.11 15.90
CA GLY A 227 3.20 -9.21 17.02
C GLY A 227 1.77 -8.68 17.01
N ILE A 228 1.49 -7.80 17.95
CA ILE A 228 0.27 -6.99 17.99
C ILE A 228 0.64 -5.55 18.33
N ILE A 229 -0.09 -4.59 17.76
CA ILE A 229 0.00 -3.18 18.11
C ILE A 229 -1.36 -2.73 18.59
N THR A 230 -1.40 -2.10 19.76
CA THR A 230 -2.60 -1.52 20.34
C THR A 230 -2.56 0.00 20.33
N SER A 231 -3.71 0.65 20.53
CA SER A 231 -3.79 2.09 20.75
C SER A 231 -2.93 2.56 21.94
N GLU A 232 -2.72 1.69 22.93
CA GLU A 232 -1.86 1.96 24.08
C GLU A 232 -0.37 2.01 23.70
N ASP A 233 0.07 1.11 22.82
CA ASP A 233 1.45 1.10 22.31
C ASP A 233 1.74 2.40 21.56
N ILE A 234 0.79 2.86 20.74
CA ILE A 234 0.90 4.13 20.00
C ILE A 234 0.92 5.32 20.97
N SER A 235 0.07 5.31 22.00
CA SER A 235 0.05 6.34 23.04
C SER A 235 1.39 6.47 23.77
N LYS A 236 2.03 5.34 24.12
CA LYS A 236 3.37 5.30 24.75
C LYS A 236 4.44 5.92 23.85
N LEU A 237 4.34 5.76 22.53
CA LEU A 237 5.27 6.34 21.58
C LEU A 237 5.14 7.88 21.52
N ILE A 238 3.91 8.40 21.56
CA ILE A 238 3.65 9.85 21.56
C ILE A 238 4.09 10.48 22.90
N GLY A 239 3.85 9.79 24.03
CA GLY A 239 4.23 10.27 25.35
C GLY A 239 5.75 10.38 25.59
N ARG A 240 6.57 9.60 24.87
CA ARG A 240 8.04 9.65 24.94
C ARG A 240 8.68 10.77 24.11
N GLY A 241 7.91 11.44 23.27
CA GLY A 241 8.37 12.50 22.37
C GLY A 241 8.22 13.92 22.93
N ARG A 242 7.91 14.06 24.23
CA ARG A 242 7.84 15.34 24.95
C ARG A 242 8.96 15.47 25.96
#